data_AF-A0A7X7QDX5-F1
#
_entry.id   AF-A0A7X7QDX5-F1
#
_cell.length_a   1.000
_cell.length_b   1.000
_cell.length_c   1.000
_cell.angle_alpha   90.00
_cell.angle_beta   90.00
_cell.angle_gamma   90.00
#
_symmetry.space_group_name_H-M   'P 1'
#
loop_
_entity.id
_entity.type
_entity.pdbx_description
1 polymer ?
#
loop_
_entity_poly.entity_id
_entity_poly.type
_entity_poly.pdbx_seq_one_letter_code
_entity_poly.pdbx_strand_id
1 'polypeptide(L)'
;MGRRVAADHRRWSAHLVEGEQLALRLLNADVAAWIAQVNERIVQAERRDRKDFLDTVEKSPLTPEQARAVVTFDNRVRVIAAAGSGKTSVMVGRAAYAVERGLVPPERILMLAFNTAAAEELSARVRARFAARGLPADGVQVRTFHSFGRAVIGRATGHKPSIARWVDQGRELEKISEIVDQLRDESPEFRYRWDVFRFLYGRVTDDDEPDSYDPRAGLTGFRTFQGETVRSAGERLIADWLYLNGVRYEYERPYSHVVSDAEHAQYRPDFFYPDVDVWHEHWAIGPDGEAPEEFEGYTESMAWRKATHERFGTRLVETTWHEIVAGDGFIKLEKELRDAGLELDWNPSRPVPGAAPIEHERLAGLVRTFMSHVKSSALSPEEVLQRAGKLTGRSRLFLDIFWPIHARWQEALAAEGAIDFDDMLLGAAHHIDADPSLAPFDLVLVD
;
A
#
# COMPACT_ATOMS: atom_id res chain seq x y z
N MET A 1 48.28 -13.37 23.42
CA MET A 1 48.58 -12.44 22.29
C MET A 1 48.66 -10.96 22.71
N GLY A 2 47.74 -10.42 23.52
CA GLY A 2 47.64 -8.96 23.79
C GLY A 2 48.77 -8.26 24.56
N ARG A 3 49.62 -8.97 25.34
CA ARG A 3 50.74 -8.33 26.07
C ARG A 3 51.97 -8.01 25.22
N ARG A 4 52.16 -8.69 24.08
CA ARG A 4 53.25 -8.38 23.13
C ARG A 4 52.93 -7.14 22.28
N VAL A 5 51.68 -6.99 21.86
CA VAL A 5 51.21 -5.84 21.06
C VAL A 5 51.38 -4.50 21.81
N ALA A 6 51.12 -4.47 23.12
CA ALA A 6 51.25 -3.25 23.93
C ALA A 6 52.71 -2.81 24.20
N ALA A 7 53.68 -3.73 24.11
CA ALA A 7 55.10 -3.43 24.27
C ALA A 7 55.72 -2.88 22.97
N ASP A 8 55.29 -3.38 21.81
CA ASP A 8 55.71 -2.89 20.50
C ASP A 8 55.10 -1.51 20.16
N HIS A 9 53.87 -1.24 20.61
CA HIS A 9 53.19 0.04 20.39
C HIS A 9 53.96 1.26 20.96
N ARG A 10 54.64 1.08 22.11
CA ARG A 10 55.48 2.11 22.74
C ARG A 10 56.79 2.38 21.99
N ARG A 11 57.29 1.37 21.29
CA ARG A 11 58.57 1.42 20.58
C ARG A 11 58.42 2.16 19.24
N TRP A 12 57.23 2.09 18.63
CA TRP A 12 56.94 2.72 17.33
C TRP A 12 56.48 4.16 17.51
N SER A 13 55.75 4.47 18.58
CA SER A 13 55.29 5.83 18.89
C SER A 13 56.41 6.87 19.05
N ALA A 14 57.65 6.47 19.33
CA ALA A 14 58.79 7.38 19.41
C ALA A 14 59.31 7.85 18.03
N HIS A 15 58.90 7.19 16.96
CA HIS A 15 59.33 7.45 15.57
C HIS A 15 58.22 8.00 14.68
N LEU A 16 57.00 8.14 15.22
CA LEU A 16 55.84 8.61 14.49
C LEU A 16 55.61 10.09 14.74
N VAL A 17 55.29 10.84 13.70
CA VAL A 17 54.87 12.24 13.84
C VAL A 17 53.49 12.33 14.50
N GLU A 18 53.15 13.48 15.04
CA GLU A 18 51.91 13.69 15.82
C GLU A 18 50.66 13.24 15.07
N GLY A 19 50.58 13.50 13.76
CA GLY A 19 49.49 13.04 12.90
C GLY A 19 49.39 11.52 12.76
N GLU A 20 50.52 10.81 12.71
CA GLU A 20 50.55 9.34 12.62
C GLU A 20 50.22 8.67 13.95
N GLN A 21 50.65 9.27 15.07
CA GLN A 21 50.24 8.83 16.40
C GLN A 21 48.73 9.01 16.62
N LEU A 22 48.16 10.11 16.12
CA LEU A 22 46.72 10.35 16.15
C LEU A 22 45.98 9.32 15.28
N ALA A 23 46.48 9.04 14.06
CA ALA A 23 45.91 8.03 13.17
C ALA A 23 45.90 6.63 13.80
N LEU A 24 46.99 6.21 14.48
CA LEU A 24 47.04 4.94 15.20
C LEU A 24 46.09 4.86 16.40
N ARG A 25 45.87 5.99 17.11
CA ARG A 25 44.87 6.05 18.18
C ARG A 25 43.45 5.90 17.62
N LEU A 26 43.17 6.51 16.47
CA LEU A 26 41.88 6.42 15.79
C LEU A 26 41.61 5.00 15.25
N LEU A 27 42.63 4.27 14.79
CA LEU A 27 42.50 2.90 14.26
C LEU A 27 41.94 1.89 15.28
N ASN A 28 42.17 2.11 16.58
CA ASN A 28 41.65 1.26 17.65
C ASN A 28 40.55 1.95 18.49
N ALA A 29 40.15 3.17 18.12
CA ALA A 29 39.13 3.91 18.84
C ALA A 29 37.73 3.57 18.31
N ASP A 30 36.76 3.56 19.22
CA ASP A 30 35.36 3.67 18.83
C ASP A 30 35.10 5.12 18.39
N VAL A 31 35.31 5.37 17.10
CA VAL A 31 35.11 6.68 16.48
C VAL A 31 33.66 7.15 16.63
N ALA A 32 32.69 6.22 16.60
CA ALA A 32 31.28 6.56 16.78
C ALA A 32 31.01 7.05 18.20
N ALA A 33 31.52 6.35 19.23
CA ALA A 33 31.41 6.80 20.62
C ALA A 33 32.12 8.14 20.85
N TRP A 34 33.27 8.35 20.22
CA TRP A 34 33.99 9.62 20.31
C TRP A 34 33.22 10.78 19.66
N ILE A 35 32.67 10.59 18.45
CA ILE A 35 31.80 11.58 17.79
C ILE A 35 30.58 11.88 18.66
N ALA A 36 29.92 10.86 19.21
CA ALA A 36 28.78 11.06 20.10
C ALA A 36 29.14 11.90 21.33
N GLN A 37 30.30 11.66 21.94
CA GLN A 37 30.79 12.45 23.08
C GLN A 37 31.14 13.89 22.70
N VAL A 38 31.74 14.11 21.53
CA VAL A 38 32.03 15.45 21.00
C VAL A 38 30.71 16.21 20.74
N ASN A 39 29.77 15.58 20.04
CA ASN A 39 28.46 16.16 19.74
C ASN A 39 27.71 16.51 21.03
N GLU A 40 27.74 15.63 22.03
CA GLU A 40 27.11 15.91 23.33
C GLU A 40 27.73 17.12 24.01
N ARG A 41 29.06 17.25 24.01
CA ARG A 41 29.73 18.44 24.56
C ARG A 41 29.33 19.73 23.83
N ILE A 42 29.26 19.68 22.50
CA ILE A 42 28.83 20.82 21.67
C ILE A 42 27.38 21.19 22.02
N VAL A 43 26.47 20.23 22.04
CA VAL A 43 25.06 20.47 22.38
C VAL A 43 24.91 21.08 23.78
N GLN A 44 25.65 20.59 24.78
CA GLN A 44 25.58 21.15 26.13
C GLN A 44 26.16 22.57 26.20
N ALA A 45 27.26 22.84 25.51
CA ALA A 45 27.83 24.18 25.40
C ALA A 45 26.84 25.14 24.73
N GLU A 46 26.24 24.73 23.60
CA GLU A 46 25.26 25.53 22.87
C GLU A 46 24.02 25.83 23.71
N ARG A 47 23.48 24.84 24.43
CA ARG A 47 22.34 25.04 25.33
C ARG A 47 22.63 26.00 26.47
N ARG A 48 23.85 26.00 27.00
CA ARG A 48 24.28 26.91 28.07
C ARG A 48 24.50 28.32 27.52
N ASP A 49 25.26 28.44 26.44
CA ASP A 49 25.71 29.72 25.90
C ASP A 49 24.56 30.46 25.19
N ARG A 50 23.54 29.74 24.73
CA ARG A 50 22.33 30.29 24.08
C ARG A 50 21.07 30.14 24.92
N LYS A 51 21.21 30.01 26.24
CA LYS A 51 20.08 29.84 27.16
C LYS A 51 19.03 30.95 27.01
N ASP A 52 19.45 32.21 26.94
CA ASP A 52 18.55 33.36 26.77
C ASP A 52 17.69 33.24 25.49
N PHE A 53 18.31 32.89 24.37
CA PHE A 53 17.60 32.61 23.13
C PHE A 53 16.60 31.46 23.29
N LEU A 54 17.05 30.31 23.82
CA LEU A 54 16.23 29.12 23.96
C LEU A 54 15.05 29.31 24.93
N ASP A 55 15.19 30.21 25.90
CA ASP A 55 14.14 30.54 26.86
C ASP A 55 13.11 31.53 26.29
N THR A 56 13.47 32.32 25.26
CA THR A 56 12.68 33.48 24.81
C THR A 56 12.25 33.45 23.34
N VAL A 57 12.80 32.55 22.52
CA VAL A 57 12.45 32.42 21.09
C VAL A 57 10.97 32.08 20.88
N GLU A 58 10.36 31.42 21.86
CA GLU A 58 8.96 31.03 21.87
C GLU A 58 8.20 31.62 23.07
N LYS A 59 6.87 31.38 23.12
CA LYS A 59 6.00 31.92 24.18
C LYS A 59 6.39 31.43 25.59
N SER A 60 7.03 30.27 25.64
CA SER A 60 7.52 29.65 26.87
C SER A 60 8.90 29.06 26.60
N PRO A 61 9.75 28.93 27.63
CA PRO A 61 11.06 28.33 27.48
C PRO A 61 11.00 26.93 26.86
N LEU A 62 11.90 26.65 25.92
CA LEU A 62 11.99 25.34 25.30
C LEU A 62 12.43 24.28 26.32
N THR A 63 11.83 23.10 26.27
CA THR A 63 12.30 21.98 27.10
C THR A 63 13.72 21.56 26.70
N PRO A 64 14.47 20.85 27.56
CA PRO A 64 15.78 20.31 27.21
C PRO A 64 15.84 19.57 25.87
N GLU A 65 14.82 18.79 25.55
CA GLU A 65 14.70 17.98 24.33
C GLU A 65 14.41 18.87 23.12
N GLN A 66 13.51 19.85 23.26
CA GLN A 66 13.22 20.84 22.22
C GLN A 66 14.46 21.69 21.92
N ALA A 67 15.14 22.16 22.95
CA ALA A 67 16.38 22.92 22.82
C ALA A 67 17.47 22.12 22.11
N ARG A 68 17.65 20.83 22.45
CA ARG A 68 18.53 19.92 21.71
C ARG A 68 18.14 19.86 20.24
N ALA A 69 16.86 19.65 19.93
CA ALA A 69 16.38 19.56 18.55
C ALA A 69 16.60 20.86 17.75
N VAL A 70 16.53 22.03 18.42
CA VAL A 70 16.81 23.35 17.82
C VAL A 70 18.29 23.51 17.48
N VAL A 71 19.22 23.07 18.34
CA VAL A 71 20.67 23.31 18.16
C VAL A 71 21.40 22.21 17.38
N THR A 72 20.73 21.12 17.02
CA THR A 72 21.35 19.96 16.34
C THR A 72 21.22 20.08 14.82
N PHE A 73 22.32 20.28 14.08
CA PHE A 73 22.34 20.51 12.62
C PHE A 73 22.95 19.37 11.80
N ASP A 74 22.69 18.11 12.16
CA ASP A 74 23.04 16.98 11.29
C ASP A 74 22.28 17.03 9.95
N ASN A 75 22.80 16.38 8.92
CA ASN A 75 22.26 16.42 7.55
C ASN A 75 20.77 16.03 7.44
N ARG A 76 20.32 15.05 8.25
CA ARG A 76 18.93 14.56 8.25
C ARG A 76 18.48 14.29 9.69
N VAL A 77 17.71 15.22 10.26
CA VAL A 77 17.21 15.11 11.63
C VAL A 77 15.73 14.74 11.62
N ARG A 78 15.39 13.60 12.22
CA ARG A 78 14.00 13.19 12.46
C ARG A 78 13.63 13.43 13.93
N VAL A 79 12.65 14.28 14.17
CA VAL A 79 12.11 14.54 15.51
C VAL A 79 10.84 13.72 15.70
N ILE A 80 10.86 12.77 16.64
CA ILE A 80 9.68 11.97 17.01
C ILE A 80 9.03 12.64 18.21
N ALA A 81 7.78 13.09 18.06
CA ALA A 81 7.11 13.85 19.11
C ALA A 81 5.60 13.59 19.13
N ALA A 82 5.05 13.42 20.34
CA ALA A 82 3.61 13.25 20.55
C ALA A 82 2.81 14.49 20.11
N ALA A 83 1.50 14.36 19.97
CA ALA A 83 0.62 15.53 19.78
C ALA A 83 0.80 16.53 20.94
N GLY A 84 0.78 17.83 20.64
CA GLY A 84 0.93 18.88 21.65
C GLY A 84 2.35 19.10 22.22
N SER A 85 3.35 18.31 21.80
CA SER A 85 4.75 18.42 22.27
C SER A 85 5.54 19.65 21.77
N GLY A 86 4.91 20.52 20.97
CA GLY A 86 5.55 21.73 20.45
C GLY A 86 6.43 21.53 19.21
N LYS A 87 6.10 20.59 18.31
CA LYS A 87 6.80 20.39 17.02
C LYS A 87 7.03 21.69 16.24
N THR A 88 5.96 22.46 16.07
CA THR A 88 6.01 23.77 15.42
C THR A 88 6.91 24.76 16.16
N SER A 89 6.95 24.72 17.50
CA SER A 89 7.86 25.54 18.32
C SER A 89 9.32 25.21 18.02
N VAL A 90 9.64 23.91 17.88
CA VAL A 90 11.00 23.44 17.53
C VAL A 90 11.38 23.88 16.12
N MET A 91 10.48 23.76 15.14
CA MET A 91 10.74 24.20 13.76
C MET A 91 11.04 25.70 13.68
N VAL A 92 10.19 26.53 14.29
CA VAL A 92 10.37 27.99 14.31
C VAL A 92 11.64 28.37 15.07
N GLY A 93 11.87 27.77 16.24
CA GLY A 93 13.07 27.99 17.03
C GLY A 93 14.34 27.60 16.30
N ARG A 94 14.32 26.51 15.53
CA ARG A 94 15.46 26.05 14.72
C ARG A 94 15.75 26.98 13.55
N ALA A 95 14.73 27.45 12.85
CA ALA A 95 14.90 28.45 11.79
C ALA A 95 15.50 29.76 12.35
N ALA A 96 14.94 30.26 13.46
CA ALA A 96 15.43 31.47 14.12
C ALA A 96 16.89 31.31 14.58
N TYR A 97 17.22 30.16 15.18
CA TYR A 97 18.58 29.85 15.63
C TYR A 97 19.57 29.83 14.47
N ALA A 98 19.20 29.21 13.34
CA ALA A 98 20.05 29.15 12.16
C ALA A 98 20.40 30.54 11.62
N VAL A 99 19.42 31.45 11.59
CA VAL A 99 19.60 32.85 11.16
C VAL A 99 20.42 33.64 12.17
N GLU A 100 20.08 33.58 13.46
CA GLU A 100 20.81 34.31 14.50
C GLU A 100 22.29 33.90 14.57
N ARG A 101 22.57 32.62 14.33
CA ARG A 101 23.93 32.08 14.32
C ARG A 101 24.69 32.33 13.03
N GLY A 102 24.06 32.90 12.01
CA GLY A 102 24.65 33.07 10.69
C GLY A 102 24.99 31.74 10.01
N LEU A 103 24.29 30.65 10.38
CA LEU A 103 24.48 29.34 9.78
C LEU A 103 23.81 29.27 8.41
N VAL A 104 22.61 29.86 8.30
CA VAL A 104 21.81 29.87 7.08
C VAL A 104 21.14 31.23 6.93
N PRO A 105 21.29 31.91 5.78
CA PRO A 105 20.59 33.15 5.53
C PRO A 105 19.07 32.90 5.32
N PRO A 106 18.18 33.84 5.71
CA PRO A 106 16.72 33.63 5.68
C PRO A 106 16.18 33.11 4.35
N GLU A 107 16.67 33.63 3.22
CA GLU A 107 16.25 33.27 1.86
C GLU A 107 16.58 31.82 1.46
N ARG A 108 17.47 31.16 2.21
CA ARG A 108 17.86 29.74 2.03
C ARG A 108 17.17 28.81 3.03
N ILE A 109 16.13 29.29 3.72
CA ILE A 109 15.27 28.49 4.61
C ILE A 109 13.91 28.24 3.94
N LEU A 110 13.55 26.97 3.81
CA LEU A 110 12.23 26.51 3.38
C LEU A 110 11.54 25.76 4.52
N MET A 111 10.29 26.13 4.80
CA MET A 111 9.43 25.45 5.74
C MET A 111 8.19 24.94 5.00
N LEU A 112 7.96 23.63 5.06
CA LEU A 112 6.87 22.94 4.39
C LEU A 112 5.81 22.51 5.39
N ALA A 113 4.55 22.78 5.06
CA ALA A 113 3.38 22.32 5.80
C ALA A 113 2.43 21.52 4.90
N PHE A 114 1.59 20.68 5.51
CA PHE A 114 0.68 19.80 4.75
C PHE A 114 -0.51 20.53 4.12
N ASN A 115 -1.02 21.58 4.75
CA ASN A 115 -2.19 22.32 4.27
C ASN A 115 -2.00 23.84 4.39
N THR A 116 -2.87 24.59 3.72
CA THR A 116 -2.77 26.06 3.64
C THR A 116 -2.91 26.73 5.01
N ALA A 117 -3.84 26.27 5.85
CA ALA A 117 -4.03 26.83 7.19
C ALA A 117 -2.78 26.66 8.08
N ALA A 118 -2.14 25.48 8.03
CA ALA A 118 -0.90 25.21 8.73
C ALA A 118 0.27 26.06 8.19
N ALA A 119 0.35 26.25 6.87
CA ALA A 119 1.35 27.13 6.26
C ALA A 119 1.16 28.60 6.67
N GLU A 120 -0.08 29.09 6.73
CA GLU A 120 -0.41 30.45 7.17
C GLU A 120 -0.10 30.66 8.65
N GLU A 121 -0.50 29.72 9.52
CA GLU A 121 -0.18 29.74 10.95
C GLU A 121 1.34 29.76 11.16
N LEU A 122 2.07 28.85 10.49
CA LEU A 122 3.52 28.76 10.57
C LEU A 122 4.19 30.05 10.08
N SER A 123 3.71 30.64 8.98
CA SER A 123 4.22 31.91 8.46
C SER A 123 4.02 33.07 9.44
N ALA A 124 2.82 33.19 10.02
CA ALA A 124 2.52 34.22 11.02
C ALA A 124 3.40 34.05 12.27
N ARG A 125 3.60 32.80 12.71
CA ARG A 125 4.45 32.48 13.86
C ARG A 125 5.91 32.83 13.60
N VAL A 126 6.47 32.44 12.44
CA VAL A 126 7.85 32.81 12.03
C VAL A 126 8.04 34.33 12.09
N ARG A 127 7.16 35.09 11.43
CA ARG A 127 7.23 36.56 11.43
C ARG A 127 7.22 37.14 12.84
N ALA A 128 6.32 36.67 13.69
CA ALA A 128 6.20 37.16 15.06
C ALA A 128 7.47 36.86 15.90
N ARG A 129 8.03 35.64 15.80
CA ARG A 129 9.22 35.24 16.58
C ARG A 129 10.49 35.91 16.10
N PHE A 130 10.66 36.02 14.79
CA PHE A 130 11.81 36.69 14.20
C PHE A 130 11.80 38.18 14.56
N ALA A 131 10.65 38.85 14.45
CA ALA A 131 10.50 40.25 14.84
C ALA A 131 10.82 40.48 16.33
N ALA A 132 10.34 39.61 17.23
CA ALA A 132 10.63 39.70 18.67
C ALA A 132 12.14 39.56 19.00
N ARG A 133 12.92 38.95 18.09
CA ARG A 133 14.37 38.76 18.22
C ARG A 133 15.20 39.75 17.40
N GLY A 134 14.56 40.66 16.66
CA GLY A 134 15.25 41.56 15.73
C GLY A 134 15.91 40.83 14.56
N LEU A 135 15.40 39.64 14.19
CA LEU A 135 15.89 38.85 13.06
C LEU A 135 15.13 39.19 11.77
N PRO A 136 15.79 39.19 10.61
CA PRO A 136 15.12 39.36 9.32
C PRO A 136 14.26 38.13 9.00
N ALA A 137 12.94 38.32 9.00
CA ALA A 137 11.99 37.29 8.56
C ALA A 137 11.79 37.29 7.04
N ASP A 138 12.08 38.43 6.39
CA ASP A 138 11.89 38.63 4.96
C ASP A 138 12.92 37.79 4.19
N GLY A 139 12.49 36.61 3.75
CA GLY A 139 13.33 35.63 3.07
C GLY A 139 12.93 34.19 3.39
N VAL A 140 12.50 33.93 4.63
CA VAL A 140 12.06 32.57 5.03
C VAL A 140 10.82 32.18 4.23
N GLN A 141 10.92 31.12 3.43
CA GLN A 141 9.82 30.64 2.61
C GLN A 141 8.98 29.63 3.41
N VAL A 142 7.72 29.95 3.66
CA VAL A 142 6.75 29.02 4.26
C VAL A 142 5.70 28.66 3.23
N ARG A 143 5.57 27.37 2.89
CA ARG A 143 4.77 26.90 1.76
C ARG A 143 4.11 25.56 2.05
N THR A 144 3.04 25.24 1.34
CA THR A 144 2.58 23.85 1.23
C THR A 144 3.43 23.09 0.23
N PHE A 145 3.49 21.76 0.35
CA PHE A 145 4.13 20.88 -0.63
C PHE A 145 3.64 21.15 -2.05
N HIS A 146 2.32 21.20 -2.26
CA HIS A 146 1.72 21.47 -3.57
C HIS A 146 2.09 22.86 -4.10
N SER A 147 2.00 23.90 -3.27
CA SER A 147 2.38 25.25 -3.72
C SER A 147 3.86 25.31 -4.12
N PHE A 148 4.73 24.64 -3.35
CA PHE A 148 6.15 24.52 -3.64
C PHE A 148 6.40 23.79 -4.95
N GLY A 149 5.84 22.59 -5.12
CA GLY A 149 5.96 21.80 -6.35
C GLY A 149 5.47 22.55 -7.59
N ARG A 150 4.31 23.20 -7.52
CA ARG A 150 3.78 24.04 -8.61
C ARG A 150 4.73 25.17 -9.01
N ALA A 151 5.43 25.77 -8.05
CA ALA A 151 6.40 26.83 -8.33
C ALA A 151 7.72 26.31 -8.89
N VAL A 152 8.18 25.15 -8.43
CA VAL A 152 9.35 24.46 -8.98
C VAL A 152 9.12 24.16 -10.47
N ILE A 153 8.00 23.50 -10.80
CA ILE A 153 7.63 23.21 -12.19
C ILE A 153 7.51 24.51 -13.01
N GLY A 154 6.88 25.55 -12.44
CA GLY A 154 6.76 26.84 -13.11
C GLY A 154 8.09 27.53 -13.40
N ARG A 155 9.09 27.40 -12.51
CA ARG A 155 10.44 27.92 -12.75
C ARG A 155 11.19 27.10 -13.79
N ALA A 156 11.05 25.76 -13.76
CA ALA A 156 11.73 24.86 -14.67
C ALA A 156 11.20 24.94 -16.11
N THR A 157 9.88 25.10 -16.28
CA THR A 157 9.20 24.99 -17.58
C THR A 157 8.69 26.33 -18.13
N GLY A 158 8.75 27.39 -17.32
CA GLY A 158 8.12 28.68 -17.61
C GLY A 158 6.58 28.69 -17.45
N HIS A 159 5.96 27.53 -17.20
CA HIS A 159 4.51 27.39 -17.12
C HIS A 159 4.10 26.70 -15.82
N LYS A 160 3.20 27.33 -15.05
CA LYS A 160 2.66 26.68 -13.84
C LYS A 160 1.64 25.62 -14.27
N PRO A 161 1.77 24.36 -13.81
CA PRO A 161 0.81 23.32 -14.15
C PRO A 161 -0.55 23.63 -13.53
N SER A 162 -1.61 23.18 -14.20
CA SER A 162 -2.98 23.25 -13.69
C SER A 162 -3.36 21.93 -13.05
N ILE A 163 -3.99 21.98 -11.87
CA ILE A 163 -4.60 20.79 -11.28
C ILE A 163 -5.94 20.55 -11.97
N ALA A 164 -6.23 19.30 -12.31
CA ALA A 164 -7.50 18.93 -12.91
C ALA A 164 -8.68 19.33 -12.01
N ARG A 165 -9.77 19.82 -12.61
CA ARG A 165 -10.85 20.47 -11.83
C ARG A 165 -11.50 19.52 -10.83
N TRP A 166 -11.66 18.24 -11.18
CA TRP A 166 -12.24 17.25 -10.28
C TRP A 166 -11.32 16.91 -9.10
N VAL A 167 -9.99 17.05 -9.26
CA VAL A 167 -9.02 16.85 -8.19
C VAL A 167 -9.05 18.04 -7.22
N ASP A 168 -9.03 19.26 -7.75
CA ASP A 168 -9.06 20.49 -6.93
C ASP A 168 -10.37 20.62 -6.12
N GLN A 169 -11.47 20.06 -6.63
CA GLN A 169 -12.79 20.06 -5.98
C GLN A 169 -13.02 18.87 -5.02
N GLY A 170 -12.06 17.95 -4.87
CA GLY A 170 -12.23 16.76 -4.03
C GLY A 170 -13.24 15.75 -4.57
N ARG A 171 -13.43 15.71 -5.90
CA ARG A 171 -14.41 14.85 -6.61
C ARG A 171 -13.72 13.70 -7.34
N GLU A 172 -12.57 13.23 -6.84
CA GLU A 172 -11.82 12.13 -7.48
C GLU A 172 -12.60 10.82 -7.49
N LEU A 173 -13.37 10.53 -6.43
CA LEU A 173 -14.19 9.32 -6.37
C LEU A 173 -15.29 9.34 -7.43
N GLU A 174 -15.95 10.49 -7.60
CA GLU A 174 -16.96 10.67 -8.65
C GLU A 174 -16.37 10.47 -10.04
N LYS A 175 -15.15 11.01 -10.27
CA LYS A 175 -14.47 10.82 -11.56
C LYS A 175 -14.08 9.37 -11.81
N ILE A 176 -13.62 8.66 -10.78
CA ILE A 176 -13.31 7.22 -10.90
C ILE A 176 -14.57 6.42 -11.20
N SER A 177 -15.68 6.71 -10.52
CA SER A 177 -16.96 6.07 -10.82
C SER A 177 -17.45 6.34 -12.25
N GLU A 178 -17.33 7.58 -12.74
CA GLU A 178 -17.61 7.91 -14.14
C GLU A 178 -16.75 7.09 -15.12
N ILE A 179 -15.45 6.98 -14.85
CA ILE A 179 -14.51 6.18 -15.66
C ILE A 179 -14.91 4.70 -15.65
N VAL A 180 -15.24 4.17 -14.47
CA VAL A 180 -15.64 2.76 -14.32
C VAL A 180 -16.92 2.50 -15.10
N ASP A 181 -17.93 3.36 -15.00
CA ASP A 181 -19.19 3.18 -15.73
C ASP A 181 -18.97 3.24 -17.25
N GLN A 182 -18.14 4.16 -17.74
CA GLN A 182 -17.73 4.19 -19.16
C GLN A 182 -17.05 2.88 -19.58
N LEU A 183 -16.07 2.40 -18.80
CA LEU A 183 -15.37 1.14 -19.09
C LEU A 183 -16.31 -0.07 -19.07
N ARG A 184 -17.30 -0.08 -18.17
CA ARG A 184 -18.33 -1.15 -18.07
C ARG A 184 -19.28 -1.16 -19.25
N ASP A 185 -19.52 -0.02 -19.88
CA ASP A 185 -20.40 0.08 -21.04
C ASP A 185 -19.64 -0.20 -22.36
N GLU A 186 -18.35 0.12 -22.41
CA GLU A 186 -17.50 -0.09 -23.58
C GLU A 186 -16.90 -1.51 -23.67
N SER A 187 -16.63 -2.15 -22.54
CA SER A 187 -15.97 -3.46 -22.49
C SER A 187 -16.77 -4.48 -21.66
N PRO A 188 -17.41 -5.47 -22.31
CA PRO A 188 -18.07 -6.57 -21.62
C PRO A 188 -17.14 -7.35 -20.70
N GLU A 189 -15.88 -7.50 -21.10
CA GLU A 189 -14.84 -8.17 -20.30
C GLU A 189 -14.52 -7.37 -19.02
N PHE A 190 -14.33 -6.06 -19.13
CA PHE A 190 -14.11 -5.21 -17.95
C PHE A 190 -15.33 -5.23 -17.04
N ARG A 191 -16.54 -5.12 -17.60
CA ARG A 191 -17.80 -5.22 -16.84
C ARG A 191 -17.87 -6.52 -16.05
N TYR A 192 -17.58 -7.65 -16.69
CA TYR A 192 -17.55 -8.95 -16.04
C TYR A 192 -16.52 -9.00 -14.91
N ARG A 193 -15.27 -8.58 -15.15
CA ARG A 193 -14.21 -8.56 -14.11
C ARG A 193 -14.57 -7.65 -12.93
N TRP A 194 -15.12 -6.47 -13.20
CA TRP A 194 -15.58 -5.53 -12.18
C TRP A 194 -16.69 -6.12 -11.30
N ASP A 195 -17.69 -6.72 -11.93
CA ASP A 195 -18.81 -7.35 -11.22
C ASP A 195 -18.32 -8.58 -10.43
N VAL A 196 -17.52 -9.47 -11.03
CA VAL A 196 -16.89 -10.60 -10.32
C VAL A 196 -16.11 -10.13 -9.09
N PHE A 197 -15.32 -9.06 -9.20
CA PHE A 197 -14.59 -8.53 -8.06
C PHE A 197 -15.54 -8.03 -6.95
N ARG A 198 -16.55 -7.24 -7.30
CA ARG A 198 -17.50 -6.66 -6.34
C ARG A 198 -18.33 -7.70 -5.61
N PHE A 199 -18.81 -8.70 -6.34
CA PHE A 199 -19.78 -9.67 -5.83
C PHE A 199 -19.12 -10.87 -5.17
N LEU A 200 -18.08 -11.42 -5.80
CA LEU A 200 -17.46 -12.68 -5.34
C LEU A 200 -16.27 -12.42 -4.42
N TYR A 201 -15.32 -11.60 -4.89
CA TYR A 201 -14.07 -11.39 -4.17
C TYR A 201 -14.17 -10.42 -3.01
N GLY A 202 -15.18 -9.56 -3.01
CA GLY A 202 -15.36 -8.58 -1.95
C GLY A 202 -15.53 -9.17 -0.54
N ARG A 203 -16.00 -10.41 -0.45
CA ARG A 203 -16.24 -11.16 0.80
C ARG A 203 -15.12 -12.12 1.18
N VAL A 204 -14.12 -12.32 0.32
CA VAL A 204 -12.98 -13.20 0.60
C VAL A 204 -11.94 -12.43 1.41
N THR A 205 -11.73 -12.79 2.67
CA THR A 205 -10.66 -12.21 3.50
C THR A 205 -9.37 -13.01 3.32
N ASP A 206 -8.22 -12.38 3.56
CA ASP A 206 -6.93 -13.06 3.43
C ASP A 206 -6.71 -14.12 4.52
N ASP A 207 -7.45 -14.05 5.63
CA ASP A 207 -7.35 -14.99 6.76
C ASP A 207 -8.25 -16.24 6.62
N ASP A 208 -9.06 -16.33 5.54
CA ASP A 208 -9.99 -17.46 5.27
C ASP A 208 -10.82 -17.90 6.50
N GLU A 209 -11.24 -16.95 7.35
CA GLU A 209 -12.01 -17.27 8.54
C GLU A 209 -13.47 -17.65 8.20
N PRO A 210 -13.98 -18.79 8.67
CA PRO A 210 -15.38 -19.18 8.49
C PRO A 210 -16.36 -18.15 9.06
N ASP A 211 -17.40 -17.80 8.30
CA ASP A 211 -18.42 -16.79 8.68
C ASP A 211 -19.81 -17.41 8.99
N SER A 212 -19.92 -18.74 9.01
CA SER A 212 -21.19 -19.46 9.13
C SER A 212 -21.08 -20.76 9.94
N TYR A 213 -22.19 -21.15 10.54
CA TYR A 213 -22.36 -22.45 11.20
C TYR A 213 -23.73 -23.04 10.85
N ASP A 214 -23.73 -24.23 10.26
CA ASP A 214 -24.94 -25.03 10.05
C ASP A 214 -25.13 -26.01 11.23
N PRO A 215 -26.11 -25.79 12.12
CA PRO A 215 -26.35 -26.66 13.28
C PRO A 215 -26.92 -28.03 12.89
N ARG A 216 -27.53 -28.19 11.70
CA ARG A 216 -28.08 -29.47 11.26
C ARG A 216 -26.99 -30.39 10.71
N ALA A 217 -26.05 -29.81 9.97
CA ALA A 217 -24.90 -30.53 9.44
C ALA A 217 -23.73 -30.61 10.44
N GLY A 218 -23.74 -29.79 11.51
CA GLY A 218 -22.61 -29.63 12.41
C GLY A 218 -21.39 -29.02 11.70
N LEU A 219 -21.63 -28.21 10.66
CA LEU A 219 -20.61 -27.69 9.77
C LEU A 219 -20.32 -26.22 10.08
N THR A 220 -19.07 -25.89 10.40
CA THR A 220 -18.58 -24.51 10.41
C THR A 220 -17.92 -24.23 9.06
N GLY A 221 -18.27 -23.13 8.41
CA GLY A 221 -17.83 -22.86 7.05
C GLY A 221 -18.24 -21.46 6.57
N PHE A 222 -18.47 -21.34 5.27
CA PHE A 222 -18.71 -20.06 4.61
C PHE A 222 -20.14 -19.96 4.08
N ARG A 223 -20.82 -18.84 4.34
CA ARG A 223 -22.20 -18.62 3.89
C ARG A 223 -22.26 -18.13 2.45
N THR A 224 -22.99 -18.86 1.60
CA THR A 224 -23.24 -18.49 0.20
C THR A 224 -24.39 -17.49 0.08
N PHE A 225 -24.65 -17.02 -1.15
CA PHE A 225 -25.81 -16.22 -1.51
C PHE A 225 -27.14 -16.97 -1.39
N GLN A 226 -27.18 -18.28 -1.64
CA GLN A 226 -28.40 -19.07 -1.45
C GLN A 226 -28.66 -19.37 0.04
N GLY A 227 -27.67 -19.18 0.90
CA GLY A 227 -27.79 -19.19 2.34
C GLY A 227 -27.32 -20.49 3.00
N GLU A 228 -26.92 -21.50 2.22
CA GLU A 228 -26.20 -22.67 2.71
C GLU A 228 -24.78 -22.33 3.21
N THR A 229 -24.24 -23.26 4.00
CA THR A 229 -22.86 -23.21 4.50
C THR A 229 -22.02 -24.22 3.72
N VAL A 230 -20.92 -23.76 3.12
CA VAL A 230 -19.95 -24.60 2.40
C VAL A 230 -18.61 -24.67 3.13
N ARG A 231 -17.77 -25.67 2.84
CA ARG A 231 -16.57 -26.00 3.63
C ARG A 231 -15.39 -25.09 3.35
N SER A 232 -15.27 -24.55 2.14
CA SER A 232 -14.15 -23.71 1.73
C SER A 232 -14.59 -22.38 1.11
N ALA A 233 -13.72 -21.38 1.16
CA ALA A 233 -13.98 -20.10 0.50
C ALA A 233 -14.06 -20.24 -1.04
N GLY A 234 -13.43 -21.26 -1.62
CA GLY A 234 -13.42 -21.55 -3.05
C GLY A 234 -14.75 -22.15 -3.49
N GLU A 235 -15.29 -23.07 -2.68
CA GLU A 235 -16.68 -23.52 -2.85
C GLU A 235 -17.66 -22.37 -2.72
N ARG A 236 -17.45 -21.41 -1.81
CA ARG A 236 -18.33 -20.22 -1.71
C ARG A 236 -18.26 -19.39 -2.99
N LEU A 237 -17.06 -19.15 -3.51
CA LEU A 237 -16.85 -18.43 -4.76
C LEU A 237 -17.58 -19.12 -5.94
N ILE A 238 -17.50 -20.45 -6.03
CA ILE A 238 -18.22 -21.25 -7.04
C ILE A 238 -19.73 -21.16 -6.83
N ALA A 239 -20.21 -21.41 -5.61
CA ALA A 239 -21.62 -21.36 -5.23
C ALA A 239 -22.27 -20.01 -5.57
N ASP A 240 -21.60 -18.91 -5.21
CA ASP A 240 -22.06 -17.55 -5.45
C ASP A 240 -22.02 -17.22 -6.95
N TRP A 241 -20.99 -17.67 -7.69
CA TRP A 241 -20.92 -17.54 -9.14
C TRP A 241 -22.05 -18.30 -9.85
N LEU A 242 -22.33 -19.54 -9.43
CA LEU A 242 -23.44 -20.36 -9.95
C LEU A 242 -24.78 -19.68 -9.68
N TYR A 243 -24.97 -19.13 -8.48
CA TYR A 243 -26.16 -18.38 -8.12
C TYR A 243 -26.37 -17.18 -9.06
N LEU A 244 -25.33 -16.36 -9.28
CA LEU A 244 -25.42 -15.21 -10.17
C LEU A 244 -25.73 -15.63 -11.61
N ASN A 245 -25.25 -16.79 -12.06
CA ASN A 245 -25.57 -17.39 -13.36
C ASN A 245 -26.94 -18.07 -13.44
N GLY A 246 -27.73 -18.06 -12.36
CA GLY A 246 -29.04 -18.72 -12.32
C GLY A 246 -28.97 -20.25 -12.37
N VAL A 247 -27.81 -20.83 -12.05
CA VAL A 247 -27.59 -22.28 -12.10
C VAL A 247 -28.15 -22.92 -10.83
N ARG A 248 -29.02 -23.90 -11.02
CA ARG A 248 -29.43 -24.81 -9.95
C ARG A 248 -28.35 -25.87 -9.75
N TYR A 249 -27.96 -26.05 -8.49
CA TYR A 249 -27.03 -27.10 -8.08
C TYR A 249 -27.47 -27.72 -6.76
N GLU A 250 -26.95 -28.91 -6.47
CA GLU A 250 -27.08 -29.58 -5.19
C GLU A 250 -25.68 -29.72 -4.57
N TYR A 251 -25.48 -29.18 -3.37
CA TYR A 251 -24.21 -29.22 -2.64
C TYR A 251 -24.06 -30.52 -1.85
N GLU A 252 -22.89 -31.18 -1.95
CA GLU A 252 -22.55 -32.45 -1.28
C GLU A 252 -23.63 -33.55 -1.39
N ARG A 253 -24.31 -33.61 -2.55
CA ARG A 253 -25.27 -34.67 -2.85
C ARG A 253 -24.58 -36.03 -2.86
N PRO A 254 -25.15 -37.08 -2.23
CA PRO A 254 -24.64 -38.44 -2.38
C PRO A 254 -24.52 -38.84 -3.85
N TYR A 255 -23.37 -39.40 -4.21
CA TYR A 255 -23.14 -39.94 -5.54
C TYR A 255 -24.19 -40.98 -5.91
N SER A 256 -24.65 -40.99 -7.17
CA SER A 256 -25.83 -41.76 -7.57
C SER A 256 -25.64 -43.28 -7.50
N HIS A 257 -24.39 -43.75 -7.50
CA HIS A 257 -24.05 -45.15 -7.27
C HIS A 257 -23.56 -45.36 -5.84
N VAL A 258 -23.95 -46.47 -5.23
CA VAL A 258 -23.41 -46.88 -3.92
C VAL A 258 -21.96 -47.30 -4.11
N VAL A 259 -21.05 -46.50 -3.56
CA VAL A 259 -19.60 -46.68 -3.67
C VAL A 259 -18.92 -46.75 -2.31
N SER A 260 -19.70 -46.62 -1.22
CA SER A 260 -19.21 -46.83 0.14
C SER A 260 -18.77 -48.28 0.37
N ASP A 261 -17.66 -48.46 1.06
CA ASP A 261 -17.13 -49.75 1.48
C ASP A 261 -16.54 -49.69 2.90
N ALA A 262 -15.70 -50.65 3.27
CA ALA A 262 -15.08 -50.69 4.60
C ALA A 262 -14.04 -49.58 4.83
N GLU A 263 -13.51 -48.99 3.76
CA GLU A 263 -12.43 -47.99 3.78
C GLU A 263 -12.95 -46.59 3.40
N HIS A 264 -14.04 -46.52 2.61
CA HIS A 264 -14.58 -45.28 2.06
C HIS A 264 -16.05 -45.06 2.45
N ALA A 265 -16.37 -43.86 2.93
CA ALA A 265 -17.74 -43.41 3.08
C ALA A 265 -18.41 -43.21 1.70
N GLN A 266 -19.73 -43.04 1.68
CA GLN A 266 -20.44 -42.75 0.44
C GLN A 266 -19.91 -41.43 -0.16
N TYR A 267 -19.42 -41.52 -1.39
CA TYR A 267 -18.87 -40.39 -2.11
C TYR A 267 -19.89 -39.26 -2.29
N ARG A 268 -19.46 -38.02 -2.06
CA ARG A 268 -20.23 -36.79 -2.19
C ARG A 268 -19.35 -35.74 -2.88
N PRO A 269 -19.43 -35.60 -4.21
CA PRO A 269 -18.80 -34.47 -4.90
C PRO A 269 -19.33 -33.13 -4.38
N ASP A 270 -18.53 -32.07 -4.50
CA ASP A 270 -18.88 -30.75 -3.97
C ASP A 270 -20.18 -30.22 -4.57
N PHE A 271 -20.33 -30.32 -5.89
CA PHE A 271 -21.51 -29.84 -6.61
C PHE A 271 -22.07 -30.89 -7.57
N PHE A 272 -23.40 -30.92 -7.70
CA PHE A 272 -24.11 -31.65 -8.75
C PHE A 272 -25.07 -30.73 -9.50
N TYR A 273 -25.06 -30.80 -10.83
CA TYR A 273 -25.89 -30.00 -11.72
C TYR A 273 -27.02 -30.87 -12.29
N PRO A 274 -28.22 -30.88 -11.67
CA PRO A 274 -29.30 -31.80 -12.05
C PRO A 274 -29.85 -31.58 -13.45
N ASP A 275 -29.69 -30.38 -14.01
CA ASP A 275 -30.24 -30.03 -15.33
C ASP A 275 -29.45 -30.62 -16.50
N VAL A 276 -28.20 -31.01 -16.26
CA VAL A 276 -27.29 -31.56 -17.28
C VAL A 276 -26.61 -32.85 -16.84
N ASP A 277 -26.95 -33.36 -15.67
CA ASP A 277 -26.37 -34.57 -15.05
C ASP A 277 -24.84 -34.54 -14.99
N VAL A 278 -24.29 -33.44 -14.46
CA VAL A 278 -22.85 -33.22 -14.31
C VAL A 278 -22.46 -33.09 -12.84
N TRP A 279 -21.37 -33.76 -12.46
CA TRP A 279 -20.75 -33.65 -11.14
C TRP A 279 -19.56 -32.70 -11.20
N HIS A 280 -19.26 -32.02 -10.10
CA HIS A 280 -18.15 -31.08 -10.02
C HIS A 280 -17.42 -31.19 -8.68
N GLU A 281 -16.09 -31.30 -8.78
CA GLU A 281 -15.13 -31.30 -7.68
C GLU A 281 -14.22 -30.07 -7.72
N HIS A 282 -14.00 -29.48 -6.54
CA HIS A 282 -13.11 -28.37 -6.31
C HIS A 282 -11.89 -28.82 -5.48
N TRP A 283 -10.73 -28.84 -6.13
CA TRP A 283 -9.51 -29.35 -5.53
C TRP A 283 -8.67 -28.24 -4.87
N ALA A 284 -8.16 -28.50 -3.68
CA ALA A 284 -7.19 -27.66 -2.99
C ALA A 284 -5.79 -27.91 -3.57
N ILE A 285 -5.58 -27.61 -4.86
CA ILE A 285 -4.29 -27.76 -5.55
C ILE A 285 -3.59 -26.40 -5.66
N GLY A 286 -2.28 -26.39 -5.36
CA GLY A 286 -1.40 -25.24 -5.45
C GLY A 286 -1.05 -24.83 -6.90
N PRO A 287 -0.39 -23.67 -7.09
CA PRO A 287 0.03 -23.19 -8.41
C PRO A 287 1.03 -24.09 -9.14
N ASP A 288 1.75 -24.92 -8.39
CA ASP A 288 2.70 -25.95 -8.83
C ASP A 288 2.00 -27.23 -9.32
N GLY A 289 0.68 -27.32 -9.17
CA GLY A 289 -0.09 -28.52 -9.49
C GLY A 289 0.01 -29.61 -8.42
N GLU A 290 0.60 -29.30 -7.26
CA GLU A 290 0.75 -30.24 -6.16
C GLU A 290 -0.30 -30.00 -5.07
N ALA A 291 -0.67 -31.08 -4.39
CA ALA A 291 -1.50 -31.01 -3.20
C ALA A 291 -0.66 -30.50 -2.01
N PRO A 292 -1.24 -29.76 -1.06
CA PRO A 292 -0.50 -29.32 0.12
C PRO A 292 0.06 -30.51 0.89
N GLU A 293 1.33 -30.41 1.33
CA GLU A 293 2.07 -31.51 2.00
C GLU A 293 1.35 -32.05 3.25
N GLU A 294 0.47 -31.25 3.84
CA GLU A 294 -0.30 -31.55 5.04
C GLU A 294 -1.45 -32.55 4.81
N PHE A 295 -1.84 -32.79 3.55
CA PHE A 295 -2.93 -33.72 3.20
C PHE A 295 -2.39 -35.10 2.78
N GLU A 296 -2.01 -35.93 3.75
CA GLU A 296 -1.64 -37.33 3.50
C GLU A 296 -2.80 -38.09 2.80
N GLY A 297 -2.50 -38.76 1.68
CA GLY A 297 -3.47 -39.54 0.91
C GLY A 297 -4.39 -38.73 -0.02
N TYR A 298 -4.21 -37.41 -0.14
CA TYR A 298 -5.07 -36.56 -0.98
C TYR A 298 -5.07 -36.97 -2.46
N THR A 299 -3.88 -37.21 -3.02
CA THR A 299 -3.71 -37.64 -4.41
C THR A 299 -4.39 -38.98 -4.70
N GLU A 300 -4.32 -39.91 -3.74
CA GLU A 300 -4.99 -41.22 -3.85
C GLU A 300 -6.52 -41.06 -3.80
N SER A 301 -7.02 -40.19 -2.92
CA SER A 301 -8.45 -39.84 -2.85
C SER A 301 -8.94 -39.22 -4.16
N MET A 302 -8.19 -38.27 -4.72
CA MET A 302 -8.51 -37.65 -6.02
C MET A 302 -8.57 -38.69 -7.14
N ALA A 303 -7.56 -39.56 -7.22
CA ALA A 303 -7.51 -40.61 -8.24
C ALA A 303 -8.69 -41.59 -8.12
N TRP A 304 -9.06 -41.97 -6.89
CA TRP A 304 -10.21 -42.82 -6.62
C TRP A 304 -11.53 -42.17 -7.05
N ARG A 305 -11.71 -40.87 -6.77
CA ARG A 305 -12.90 -40.11 -7.19
C ARG A 305 -13.02 -40.06 -8.71
N LYS A 306 -11.94 -39.72 -9.43
CA LYS A 306 -11.90 -39.72 -10.90
C LYS A 306 -12.21 -41.09 -11.49
N ALA A 307 -11.56 -42.14 -10.97
CA ALA A 307 -11.79 -43.51 -11.40
C ALA A 307 -13.24 -43.96 -11.16
N THR A 308 -13.90 -43.43 -10.12
CA THR A 308 -15.32 -43.68 -9.85
C THR A 308 -16.21 -43.10 -10.94
N HIS A 309 -15.95 -41.88 -11.40
CA HIS A 309 -16.68 -41.28 -12.53
C HIS A 309 -16.47 -42.06 -13.83
N GLU A 310 -15.23 -42.44 -14.13
CA GLU A 310 -14.89 -43.26 -15.30
C GLU A 310 -15.60 -44.62 -15.26
N ARG A 311 -15.58 -45.31 -14.11
CA ARG A 311 -16.21 -46.63 -13.92
C ARG A 311 -17.70 -46.62 -14.20
N PHE A 312 -18.40 -45.56 -13.80
CA PHE A 312 -19.85 -45.45 -13.94
C PHE A 312 -20.29 -44.61 -15.14
N GLY A 313 -19.35 -44.07 -15.92
CA GLY A 313 -19.62 -43.29 -17.13
C GLY A 313 -20.35 -41.97 -16.86
N THR A 314 -20.14 -41.36 -15.70
CA THR A 314 -20.73 -40.06 -15.35
C THR A 314 -19.78 -38.92 -15.71
N ARG A 315 -20.33 -37.74 -15.99
CA ARG A 315 -19.53 -36.56 -16.37
C ARG A 315 -19.04 -35.82 -15.12
N LEU A 316 -17.73 -35.57 -15.07
CA LEU A 316 -17.05 -34.81 -14.00
C LEU A 316 -16.43 -33.53 -14.58
N VAL A 317 -16.65 -32.42 -13.88
CA VAL A 317 -15.99 -31.12 -14.06
C VAL A 317 -15.06 -30.88 -12.89
N GLU A 318 -13.92 -30.26 -13.15
CA GLU A 318 -12.86 -30.11 -12.14
C GLU A 318 -12.35 -28.66 -12.10
N THR A 319 -12.39 -28.06 -10.92
CA THR A 319 -11.76 -26.76 -10.66
C THR A 319 -10.73 -26.90 -9.56
N THR A 320 -9.76 -26.00 -9.54
CA THR A 320 -8.76 -25.91 -8.47
C THR A 320 -8.86 -24.57 -7.74
N TRP A 321 -8.45 -24.56 -6.48
CA TRP A 321 -8.35 -23.32 -5.70
C TRP A 321 -7.53 -22.25 -6.44
N HIS A 322 -6.39 -22.63 -7.00
CA HIS A 322 -5.55 -21.72 -7.76
C HIS A 322 -6.28 -21.12 -8.97
N GLU A 323 -6.96 -21.93 -9.78
CA GLU A 323 -7.72 -21.47 -10.95
C GLU A 323 -8.85 -20.53 -10.55
N ILE A 324 -9.68 -20.93 -9.57
CA ILE A 324 -10.85 -20.15 -9.15
C ILE A 324 -10.39 -18.82 -8.59
N VAL A 325 -9.46 -18.84 -7.64
CA VAL A 325 -8.95 -17.63 -7.00
C VAL A 325 -8.31 -16.71 -8.03
N ALA A 326 -7.52 -17.24 -8.99
CA ALA A 326 -6.88 -16.47 -10.07
C ALA A 326 -7.85 -15.78 -11.04
N GLY A 327 -9.14 -16.14 -11.02
CA GLY A 327 -10.18 -15.57 -11.89
C GLY A 327 -10.38 -16.34 -13.21
N ASP A 328 -9.31 -16.92 -13.76
CA ASP A 328 -9.36 -17.73 -15.00
C ASP A 328 -10.21 -19.01 -14.84
N GLY A 329 -10.33 -19.53 -13.61
CA GLY A 329 -11.10 -20.72 -13.32
C GLY A 329 -12.58 -20.60 -13.64
N PHE A 330 -13.16 -19.40 -13.54
CA PHE A 330 -14.57 -19.20 -13.91
C PHE A 330 -14.79 -19.24 -15.42
N ILE A 331 -13.82 -18.79 -16.22
CA ILE A 331 -13.90 -18.87 -17.69
C ILE A 331 -13.88 -20.33 -18.14
N LYS A 332 -13.00 -21.13 -17.53
CA LYS A 332 -12.94 -22.59 -17.77
C LYS A 332 -14.25 -23.27 -17.35
N LEU A 333 -14.72 -23.01 -16.13
CA LEU A 333 -15.96 -23.58 -15.60
C LEU A 333 -17.17 -23.20 -16.47
N GLU A 334 -17.29 -21.94 -16.88
CA GLU A 334 -18.32 -21.49 -17.81
C GLU A 334 -18.33 -22.31 -19.10
N LYS A 335 -17.16 -22.49 -19.71
CA LYS A 335 -17.03 -23.27 -20.94
C LYS A 335 -17.45 -24.72 -20.73
N GLU A 336 -16.95 -25.40 -19.69
CA GLU A 336 -17.24 -26.80 -19.44
C GLU A 336 -18.71 -27.08 -19.15
N LEU A 337 -19.38 -26.15 -18.46
CA LEU A 337 -20.82 -26.22 -18.18
C LEU A 337 -21.66 -25.93 -19.43
N ARG A 338 -21.29 -24.94 -20.25
CA ARG A 338 -21.96 -24.70 -21.54
C ARG A 338 -21.80 -25.88 -22.50
N ASP A 339 -20.61 -26.49 -22.54
CA ASP A 339 -20.33 -27.72 -23.31
C ASP A 339 -21.11 -28.93 -22.76
N ALA A 340 -21.66 -28.84 -21.54
CA ALA A 340 -22.58 -29.82 -20.99
C ALA A 340 -24.05 -29.55 -21.31
N GLY A 341 -24.35 -28.44 -21.99
CA GLY A 341 -25.70 -28.01 -22.32
C GLY A 341 -26.35 -27.14 -21.24
N LEU A 342 -25.58 -26.64 -20.28
CA LEU A 342 -26.11 -25.77 -19.23
C LEU A 342 -26.23 -24.33 -19.77
N GLU A 343 -27.40 -23.73 -19.60
CA GLU A 343 -27.60 -22.31 -19.87
C GLU A 343 -27.14 -21.47 -18.68
N LEU A 344 -26.23 -20.52 -18.93
CA LEU A 344 -25.71 -19.60 -17.93
C LEU A 344 -26.25 -18.19 -18.19
N ASP A 345 -26.93 -17.65 -17.20
CA ASP A 345 -27.55 -16.32 -17.18
C ASP A 345 -26.84 -15.43 -16.16
N TRP A 346 -25.66 -14.90 -16.52
CA TRP A 346 -24.89 -13.99 -15.68
C TRP A 346 -25.72 -12.73 -15.34
N ASN A 347 -26.21 -12.67 -14.10
CA ASN A 347 -27.05 -11.59 -13.61
C ASN A 347 -26.52 -11.03 -12.28
N PRO A 348 -25.65 -10.01 -12.32
CA PRO A 348 -25.13 -9.36 -11.11
C PRO A 348 -26.20 -8.55 -10.36
N SER A 349 -27.39 -8.35 -10.93
CA SER A 349 -28.52 -7.69 -10.25
C SER A 349 -29.46 -8.70 -9.56
N ARG A 350 -29.14 -10.00 -9.61
CA ARG A 350 -29.95 -11.03 -8.95
C ARG A 350 -30.02 -10.75 -7.44
N PRO A 351 -31.20 -10.69 -6.82
CA PRO A 351 -31.33 -10.32 -5.41
C PRO A 351 -30.60 -11.29 -4.50
N VAL A 352 -29.59 -10.84 -3.76
CA VAL A 352 -28.82 -11.69 -2.85
C VAL A 352 -29.43 -11.68 -1.44
N PRO A 353 -29.85 -12.83 -0.89
CA PRO A 353 -30.26 -12.98 0.50
C PRO A 353 -29.13 -12.63 1.49
N GLY A 354 -29.17 -11.43 2.07
CA GLY A 354 -28.46 -11.12 3.33
C GLY A 354 -26.96 -10.77 3.23
N ALA A 355 -26.32 -10.87 2.07
CA ALA A 355 -24.96 -10.38 1.86
C ALA A 355 -24.94 -9.23 0.83
N ALA A 356 -24.68 -8.01 1.28
CA ALA A 356 -24.51 -6.87 0.39
C ALA A 356 -23.15 -6.99 -0.34
N PRO A 357 -23.10 -6.92 -1.68
CA PRO A 357 -21.87 -6.83 -2.43
C PRO A 357 -21.04 -5.60 -2.00
N ILE A 358 -19.75 -5.55 -2.37
CA ILE A 358 -19.00 -4.31 -2.21
C ILE A 358 -19.71 -3.22 -3.01
N GLU A 359 -20.03 -2.11 -2.36
CA GLU A 359 -20.61 -0.95 -3.03
C GLU A 359 -19.64 -0.37 -4.05
N HIS A 360 -20.19 0.13 -5.17
CA HIS A 360 -19.39 0.67 -6.27
C HIS A 360 -18.43 1.77 -5.78
N GLU A 361 -18.91 2.68 -4.93
CA GLU A 361 -18.12 3.77 -4.34
C GLU A 361 -16.98 3.28 -3.44
N ARG A 362 -17.20 2.18 -2.71
CA ARG A 362 -16.17 1.61 -1.83
C ARG A 362 -15.02 1.04 -2.65
N LEU A 363 -15.31 0.39 -3.78
CA LEU A 363 -14.27 -0.09 -4.69
C LEU A 363 -13.56 1.06 -5.41
N ALA A 364 -14.28 2.10 -5.82
CA ALA A 364 -13.68 3.33 -6.35
C ALA A 364 -12.71 3.97 -5.34
N GLY A 365 -13.05 3.98 -4.05
CA GLY A 365 -12.16 4.43 -2.97
C GLY A 365 -10.89 3.60 -2.82
N LEU A 366 -11.00 2.27 -2.94
CA LEU A 366 -9.83 1.38 -2.96
C LEU A 366 -8.94 1.67 -4.17
N VAL A 367 -9.53 1.82 -5.37
CA VAL A 367 -8.82 2.19 -6.60
C VAL A 367 -8.10 3.53 -6.43
N ARG A 368 -8.75 4.56 -5.86
CA ARG A 368 -8.13 5.87 -5.61
C ARG A 368 -6.93 5.78 -4.67
N THR A 369 -7.07 5.01 -3.59
CA THR A 369 -6.01 4.81 -2.60
C THR A 369 -4.83 4.08 -3.21
N PHE A 370 -5.08 2.99 -3.93
CA PHE A 370 -4.04 2.25 -4.63
C PHE A 370 -3.36 3.10 -5.71
N MET A 371 -4.13 3.88 -6.47
CA MET A 371 -3.62 4.85 -7.44
C MET A 371 -2.66 5.85 -6.81
N SER A 372 -3.00 6.40 -5.64
CA SER A 372 -2.11 7.29 -4.87
C SER A 372 -0.78 6.61 -4.54
N HIS A 373 -0.81 5.37 -4.07
CA HIS A 373 0.41 4.61 -3.75
C HIS A 373 1.27 4.32 -4.98
N VAL A 374 0.66 3.92 -6.10
CA VAL A 374 1.35 3.67 -7.36
C VAL A 374 2.02 4.95 -7.85
N LYS A 375 1.26 6.06 -7.92
CA LYS A 375 1.75 7.35 -8.41
C LYS A 375 2.81 7.94 -7.49
N SER A 376 2.55 8.12 -6.20
CA SER A 376 3.50 8.71 -5.23
C SER A 376 4.83 7.97 -5.14
N SER A 377 4.85 6.66 -5.44
CA SER A 377 6.07 5.84 -5.48
C SER A 377 6.68 5.71 -6.88
N ALA A 378 6.10 6.36 -7.90
CA ALA A 378 6.49 6.31 -9.31
C ALA A 378 6.65 4.87 -9.85
N LEU A 379 5.73 3.97 -9.49
CA LEU A 379 5.85 2.55 -9.83
C LEU A 379 5.33 2.25 -11.23
N SER A 380 6.13 1.51 -11.99
CA SER A 380 5.71 0.83 -13.21
C SER A 380 4.82 -0.40 -12.89
N PRO A 381 4.02 -0.88 -13.85
CA PRO A 381 3.26 -2.12 -13.69
C PRO A 381 4.15 -3.32 -13.29
N GLU A 382 5.35 -3.43 -13.86
CA GLU A 382 6.31 -4.48 -13.53
C GLU A 382 6.80 -4.37 -12.09
N GLU A 383 7.10 -3.17 -11.60
CA GLU A 383 7.52 -2.95 -10.21
C GLU A 383 6.40 -3.21 -9.20
N VAL A 384 5.14 -2.91 -9.56
CA VAL A 384 3.98 -3.29 -8.75
C VAL A 384 3.92 -4.80 -8.60
N LEU A 385 4.07 -5.55 -9.69
CA LEU A 385 4.08 -7.02 -9.66
C LEU A 385 5.27 -7.56 -8.84
N GLN A 386 6.46 -6.98 -9.00
CA GLN A 386 7.65 -7.38 -8.24
C GLN A 386 7.48 -7.13 -6.74
N ARG A 387 6.92 -5.98 -6.35
CA ARG A 387 6.67 -5.64 -4.93
C ARG A 387 5.57 -6.50 -4.32
N ALA A 388 4.55 -6.86 -5.11
CA ALA A 388 3.47 -7.70 -4.64
C ALA A 388 3.92 -9.17 -4.39
N GLY A 389 4.99 -9.62 -5.04
CA GLY A 389 5.49 -10.98 -4.88
C GLY A 389 4.48 -12.02 -5.39
N LYS A 390 4.09 -12.98 -4.54
CA LYS A 390 3.08 -13.98 -4.90
C LYS A 390 1.68 -13.36 -4.85
N LEU A 391 1.11 -13.07 -6.01
CA LEU A 391 -0.25 -12.55 -6.11
C LEU A 391 -1.28 -13.62 -5.73
N THR A 392 -2.17 -13.26 -4.82
CA THR A 392 -3.49 -13.92 -4.74
C THR A 392 -4.28 -13.55 -5.98
N GLY A 393 -5.22 -14.40 -6.34
CA GLY A 393 -6.02 -14.15 -7.52
C GLY A 393 -7.06 -13.02 -7.35
N ARG A 394 -7.49 -12.75 -6.11
CA ARG A 394 -8.13 -11.46 -5.74
C ARG A 394 -7.25 -10.27 -6.14
N SER A 395 -5.95 -10.32 -5.81
CA SER A 395 -5.02 -9.23 -6.13
C SER A 395 -4.75 -9.12 -7.63
N ARG A 396 -4.65 -10.25 -8.35
CA ARG A 396 -4.54 -10.27 -9.81
C ARG A 396 -5.77 -9.63 -10.47
N LEU A 397 -6.97 -10.07 -10.11
CA LEU A 397 -8.21 -9.49 -10.63
C LEU A 397 -8.33 -8.00 -10.30
N PHE A 398 -7.89 -7.57 -9.12
CA PHE A 398 -7.83 -6.16 -8.77
C PHE A 398 -6.90 -5.37 -9.71
N LEU A 399 -5.71 -5.90 -10.03
CA LEU A 399 -4.78 -5.25 -10.96
C LEU A 399 -5.37 -5.18 -12.38
N ASP A 400 -6.06 -6.23 -12.80
CA ASP A 400 -6.73 -6.31 -14.11
C ASP A 400 -7.83 -5.26 -14.30
N ILE A 401 -8.53 -4.88 -13.23
CA ILE A 401 -9.49 -3.76 -13.28
C ILE A 401 -8.81 -2.41 -13.01
N PHE A 402 -7.75 -2.38 -12.21
CA PHE A 402 -7.07 -1.14 -11.82
C PHE A 402 -6.37 -0.47 -13.02
N TRP A 403 -5.62 -1.23 -13.83
CA TRP A 403 -4.82 -0.63 -14.91
C TRP A 403 -5.66 0.06 -16.00
N PRO A 404 -6.79 -0.50 -16.46
CA PRO A 404 -7.70 0.22 -17.35
C PRO A 404 -8.24 1.52 -16.74
N ILE A 405 -8.61 1.52 -15.46
CA ILE A 405 -9.09 2.73 -14.77
C ILE A 405 -7.97 3.76 -14.66
N HIS A 406 -6.76 3.33 -14.29
CA HIS A 406 -5.59 4.19 -14.23
C HIS A 406 -5.26 4.81 -15.60
N ALA A 407 -5.33 4.03 -16.68
CA ALA A 407 -5.12 4.54 -18.04
C ALA A 407 -6.14 5.64 -18.38
N ARG A 408 -7.43 5.40 -18.14
CA ARG A 408 -8.50 6.41 -18.35
C ARG A 408 -8.37 7.64 -17.48
N TRP A 409 -7.86 7.50 -16.25
CA TRP A 409 -7.53 8.64 -15.39
C TRP A 409 -6.44 9.51 -16.02
N GLN A 410 -5.36 8.90 -16.51
CA GLN A 410 -4.28 9.61 -17.18
C GLN A 410 -4.73 10.27 -18.49
N GLU A 411 -5.58 9.59 -19.27
CA GLU A 411 -6.19 10.17 -20.47
C GLU A 411 -7.07 11.38 -20.14
N ALA A 412 -7.86 11.32 -19.06
CA ALA A 412 -8.68 12.44 -18.61
C ALA A 412 -7.82 13.64 -18.21
N LEU A 413 -6.73 13.41 -17.46
CA LEU A 413 -5.76 14.45 -17.09
C LEU A 413 -5.15 15.11 -18.34
N ALA A 414 -4.69 14.29 -19.29
CA ALA A 414 -4.11 14.75 -20.54
C ALA A 414 -5.11 15.55 -21.39
N ALA A 415 -6.38 15.14 -21.43
CA ALA A 415 -7.44 15.83 -22.16
C ALA A 415 -7.74 17.24 -21.61
N GLU A 416 -7.62 17.45 -20.29
CA GLU A 416 -7.72 18.79 -19.69
C GLU A 416 -6.41 19.60 -19.75
N GLY A 417 -5.31 18.99 -20.24
CA GLY A 417 -3.98 19.59 -20.14
C GLY A 417 -3.58 19.87 -18.68
N ALA A 418 -4.04 19.02 -17.77
CA ALA A 418 -3.92 19.18 -16.33
C ALA A 418 -3.21 17.98 -15.70
N ILE A 419 -2.86 18.11 -14.43
CA ILE A 419 -2.20 17.07 -13.63
C ILE A 419 -2.96 16.85 -12.31
N ASP A 420 -2.66 15.77 -11.59
CA ASP A 420 -3.07 15.65 -10.20
C ASP A 420 -1.94 16.03 -9.22
N PHE A 421 -2.21 15.92 -7.91
CA PHE A 421 -1.25 16.29 -6.88
C PHE A 421 -0.03 15.36 -6.83
N ASP A 422 -0.20 14.07 -7.15
CA ASP A 422 0.91 13.11 -7.17
C ASP A 422 1.86 13.43 -8.34
N ASP A 423 1.31 13.68 -9.53
CA ASP A 423 2.07 14.13 -10.70
C ASP A 423 2.83 15.44 -10.42
N MET A 424 2.22 16.37 -9.68
CA MET A 424 2.85 17.64 -9.33
C MET A 424 4.09 17.45 -8.46
N LEU A 425 4.02 16.56 -7.46
CA LEU A 425 5.13 16.34 -6.55
C LEU A 425 6.26 15.57 -7.25
N LEU A 426 5.93 14.56 -8.04
CA LEU A 426 6.90 13.80 -8.84
C LEU A 426 7.57 14.68 -9.89
N GLY A 427 6.81 15.48 -10.63
CA GLY A 427 7.34 16.39 -11.64
C GLY A 427 8.25 17.44 -11.02
N ALA A 428 7.89 17.97 -9.84
CA ALA A 428 8.76 18.89 -9.11
C ALA A 428 10.06 18.22 -8.65
N ALA A 429 10.00 17.01 -8.10
CA ALA A 429 11.17 16.26 -7.69
C ALA A 429 12.09 15.98 -8.89
N HIS A 430 11.54 15.52 -10.02
CA HIS A 430 12.30 15.28 -11.24
C HIS A 430 13.03 16.53 -11.74
N HIS A 431 12.37 17.69 -11.72
CA HIS A 431 13.02 18.95 -12.08
C HIS A 431 14.14 19.35 -11.11
N ILE A 432 13.96 19.13 -9.79
CA ILE A 432 15.00 19.41 -8.79
C ILE A 432 16.21 18.49 -8.96
N ASP A 433 15.98 17.20 -9.24
CA ASP A 433 17.06 16.24 -9.48
C ASP A 433 17.86 16.59 -10.75
N ALA A 434 17.18 17.09 -11.78
CA ALA A 434 17.81 17.56 -13.01
C ALA A 434 18.54 18.91 -12.84
N ASP A 435 17.98 19.83 -12.06
CA ASP A 435 18.55 21.14 -11.75
C ASP A 435 18.35 21.51 -10.27
N PRO A 436 19.34 21.20 -9.41
CA PRO A 436 19.28 21.52 -7.98
C PRO A 436 19.15 23.03 -7.69
N SER A 437 19.46 23.91 -8.65
CA SER A 437 19.34 25.36 -8.45
C SER A 437 17.88 25.84 -8.31
N LEU A 438 16.91 25.01 -8.71
CA LEU A 438 15.48 25.27 -8.55
C LEU A 438 15.01 25.28 -7.09
N ALA A 439 15.78 24.63 -6.20
CA ALA A 439 15.53 24.55 -4.77
C ALA A 439 16.79 24.94 -3.96
N PRO A 440 17.21 26.22 -3.96
CA PRO A 440 18.49 26.67 -3.42
C PRO A 440 18.47 26.84 -1.88
N PHE A 441 17.90 25.87 -1.17
CA PHE A 441 17.73 25.91 0.29
C PHE A 441 18.81 25.09 1.00
N ASP A 442 19.38 25.66 2.07
CA ASP A 442 20.34 24.95 2.95
C ASP A 442 19.64 24.34 4.17
N LEU A 443 18.47 24.86 4.54
CA LEU A 443 17.66 24.35 5.64
C LEU A 443 16.22 24.15 5.17
N VAL A 444 15.81 22.88 5.10
CA VAL A 444 14.42 22.49 4.83
C VAL A 444 13.82 21.89 6.10
N LEU A 445 12.70 22.44 6.54
CA LEU A 445 11.96 21.99 7.71
C LEU A 445 10.57 21.53 7.26
N VAL A 446 10.15 20.35 7.71
CA VAL A 446 8.85 19.76 7.39
C VAL A 446 8.09 19.54 8.68
N ASP A 447 6.86 20.05 8.75
CA ASP A 447 5.93 19.80 9.86
C ASP A 447 5.22 18.45 9.70
#